data_AF-A0A8T4FS21-F1
#
_entry.id   AF-A0A8T4FS21-F1
#
_cell.length_a   1.000
_cell.length_b   1.000
_cell.length_c   1.000
_cell.angle_alpha   90.00
_cell.angle_beta   90.00
_cell.angle_gamma   90.00
#
_symmetry.space_group_name_H-M   'P 1'
#
loop_
_entity.id
_entity.type
_entity.pdbx_description
1 polymer ?
#
loop_
_entity_poly.entity_id
_entity_poly.type
_entity_poly.pdbx_seq_one_letter_code
_entity_poly.pdbx_strand_id
1 'polypeptide(L)' 'MTDVYAAVPGSRFRVRHGENGVTEGVLKGVSVLGGGTALVFETDEGTLRYINSSSIEYMDLIEPPAAEEGASEPGNAYYG' A
#
# COMPACT_ATOMS: atom_id res chain seq x y z
N MET A 1 -20.04 -8.81 7.82
CA MET A 1 -19.28 -7.73 7.16
C MET A 1 -17.90 -8.30 6.98
N THR A 2 -17.52 -8.67 5.76
CA THR A 2 -16.22 -9.28 5.52
C THR A 2 -15.22 -8.14 5.54
N ASP A 3 -14.41 -8.04 6.59
CA ASP A 3 -13.28 -7.11 6.62
C ASP A 3 -12.44 -7.36 5.37
N VAL A 4 -12.48 -6.42 4.44
CA VAL A 4 -11.64 -6.47 3.25
C VAL A 4 -10.27 -5.99 3.71
N TYR A 5 -9.40 -6.94 4.05
CA TYR A 5 -7.98 -6.69 4.32
C TYR A 5 -7.29 -6.27 3.02
N ALA A 6 -7.54 -5.04 2.57
CA ALA A 6 -6.92 -4.47 1.39
C ALA A 6 -5.57 -3.84 1.73
N ALA A 7 -4.61 -3.92 0.82
CA ALA A 7 -3.40 -3.12 0.90
C ALA A 7 -3.77 -1.65 0.61
N VAL A 8 -3.88 -0.84 1.66
CA VAL A 8 -4.30 0.57 1.56
C VAL A 8 -3.06 1.47 1.44
N PRO A 9 -3.03 2.44 0.50
CA PRO A 9 -2.00 3.46 0.47
C PRO A 9 -1.86 4.18 1.82
N GLY A 10 -0.63 4.50 2.20
CA GLY A 10 -0.29 5.04 3.51
C GLY A 10 0.08 4.00 4.56
N SER A 11 -0.25 2.72 4.36
CA SER A 11 0.17 1.66 5.28
C SER A 11 1.63 1.28 5.06
N ARG A 12 2.33 0.93 6.14
CA ARG A 12 3.71 0.41 6.11
C ARG A 12 3.70 -1.11 6.02
N PHE A 13 4.44 -1.64 5.06
CA PHE A 13 4.56 -3.08 4.83
C PHE A 13 6.01 -3.55 4.86
N ARG A 14 6.20 -4.80 5.24
CA ARG A 14 7.37 -5.61 4.89
C ARG A 14 7.00 -6.52 3.72
N VAL A 15 7.75 -6.43 2.64
CA VAL A 15 7.46 -7.14 1.39
C VAL A 15 8.67 -8.00 1.02
N ARG A 16 8.47 -9.31 0.87
CA ARG A 16 9.49 -10.19 0.27
C ARG A 16 9.16 -10.40 -1.20
N HIS A 17 10.13 -10.18 -2.08
CA HIS A 17 9.92 -10.29 -3.53
C HIS A 17 11.14 -10.84 -4.26
N GLY A 18 10.90 -11.86 -5.10
CA GLY A 18 11.89 -12.56 -5.91
C GLY A 18 13.18 -12.92 -5.15
N GLU A 19 14.30 -12.96 -5.88
CA GLU A 19 15.62 -13.21 -5.29
C GLU A 19 16.24 -11.97 -4.63
N ASN A 20 15.60 -10.80 -4.77
CA ASN A 20 16.17 -9.49 -4.45
C ASN A 20 15.97 -9.04 -2.99
N GLY A 21 15.40 -9.89 -2.14
CA GLY A 21 15.33 -9.68 -0.69
C GLY A 21 14.06 -8.99 -0.21
N VAL A 22 14.13 -8.43 1.01
CA VAL A 22 13.00 -7.84 1.72
C VAL A 22 13.05 -6.32 1.57
N THR A 23 11.89 -5.71 1.30
CA THR A 23 11.71 -4.26 1.28
C THR A 23 10.72 -3.85 2.34
N GLU A 24 11.08 -2.88 3.17
CA GLU A 24 10.14 -2.21 4.07
C GLU A 24 9.86 -0.79 3.58
N GLY A 25 8.59 -0.40 3.60
CA GLY A 25 8.20 0.93 3.16
C GLY A 25 6.70 1.17 3.21
N VAL A 26 6.33 2.43 2.98
CA VAL A 26 4.94 2.87 2.92
C VAL A 26 4.40 2.64 1.51
N LEU A 27 3.28 1.93 1.38
CA LEU A 27 2.59 1.75 0.12
C LEU A 27 2.06 3.11 -0.35
N LYS A 28 2.49 3.58 -1.53
CA LYS A 28 1.97 4.81 -2.15
C LYS A 28 0.88 4.54 -3.16
N GLY A 29 0.79 3.31 -3.67
CA GLY A 29 -0.25 2.88 -4.57
C GLY A 29 0.25 1.86 -5.58
N VAL A 30 -0.35 1.89 -6.76
CA VAL A 30 -0.07 0.95 -7.86
C VAL A 30 0.34 1.72 -9.11
N SER A 31 1.22 1.12 -9.91
CA SER A 31 1.65 1.64 -11.20
C SER A 31 1.67 0.50 -12.22
N VAL A 32 1.61 0.85 -13.51
CA VAL A 32 1.78 -0.11 -14.60
C VAL A 32 3.20 0.01 -15.12
N LEU A 33 3.94 -1.10 -15.12
CA LEU A 33 5.30 -1.17 -15.65
C LEU A 33 5.35 -2.22 -16.77
N GLY A 34 5.49 -1.74 -18.00
CA GLY A 34 5.39 -2.59 -19.19
C GLY A 34 4.01 -3.25 -19.26
N GLY A 35 3.97 -4.58 -19.28
CA GLY A 35 2.73 -5.37 -19.29
C GLY A 35 2.23 -5.81 -17.92
N GLY A 36 2.87 -5.40 -16.82
CA GLY A 36 2.55 -5.84 -15.46
C GLY A 36 2.15 -4.70 -14.53
N THR A 37 1.58 -5.08 -13.38
CA THR A 37 1.28 -4.16 -12.27
C THR A 37 2.42 -4.17 -11.27
N ALA A 38 2.82 -3.00 -10.80
CA ALA A 38 3.79 -2.82 -9.74
C ALA A 38 3.15 -2.11 -8.55
N LEU A 39 3.46 -2.58 -7.35
CA LEU A 39 3.20 -1.84 -6.12
C LEU A 39 4.36 -0.85 -5.90
N VAL A 40 4.00 0.38 -5.52
CA VAL A 40 4.97 1.46 -5.31
C VAL A 40 5.13 1.68 -3.81
N PHE A 41 6.33 1.47 -3.30
CA PHE A 41 6.68 1.68 -1.89
C PHE A 41 7.68 2.82 -1.74
N GLU A 42 7.46 3.70 -0.78
CA GLU A 42 8.47 4.66 -0.32
C GLU A 42 9.22 4.06 0.89
N THR A 43 10.53 3.87 0.76
CA THR A 43 11.40 3.42 1.85
C THR A 43 11.68 4.56 2.84
N ASP A 44 12.21 4.26 4.03
CA ASP A 44 12.60 5.27 5.02
C ASP A 44 13.62 6.31 4.50
N GLU A 45 14.42 5.94 3.49
CA GLU A 45 15.38 6.84 2.83
C GLU A 45 14.72 7.79 1.80
N GLY A 46 13.39 7.76 1.65
CA GLY A 46 12.65 8.52 0.64
C GLY A 46 12.75 7.96 -0.79
N THR A 47 13.38 6.79 -0.96
CA THR A 47 13.47 6.13 -2.28
C THR A 47 12.16 5.44 -2.64
N LEU A 48 11.68 5.67 -3.87
CA LEU A 48 10.56 4.92 -4.44
C LEU A 48 11.04 3.58 -5.03
N ARG A 49 10.48 2.49 -4.51
CA ARG A 49 10.69 1.12 -4.98
C ARG A 49 9.45 0.64 -5.71
N TYR A 50 9.64 0.16 -6.93
CA TYR A 50 8.59 -0.46 -7.73
C TYR A 50 8.78 -1.97 -7.68
N ILE A 51 7.83 -2.67 -7.06
CA ILE A 51 7.88 -4.12 -6.89
C ILE A 51 6.77 -4.72 -7.75
N ASN A 52 7.15 -5.55 -8.73
CA ASN A 52 6.17 -6.21 -9.60
C ASN A 52 5.28 -7.14 -8.75
N SER A 53 3.96 -7.03 -8.89
CA SER A 53 3.02 -7.81 -8.09
C SER A 53 3.19 -9.32 -8.28
N SER A 54 3.64 -9.78 -9.46
CA SER A 54 3.88 -11.20 -9.72
C SER A 54 5.14 -11.75 -9.03
N SER A 55 6.02 -10.88 -8.53
CA SER A 55 7.26 -11.26 -7.84
C SER A 55 7.12 -11.31 -6.32
N ILE A 56 5.98 -10.87 -5.78
CA ILE A 56 5.75 -10.80 -4.33
C ILE A 56 5.46 -12.21 -3.80
N GLU A 57 6.27 -12.65 -2.84
CA GLU A 57 6.07 -13.92 -2.14
C GLU A 57 5.10 -13.75 -0.97
N TYR A 58 5.30 -12.70 -0.17
CA TYR A 58 4.38 -12.30 0.91
C TYR A 58 4.53 -10.82 1.25
N MET A 59 3.50 -10.29 1.92
CA MET A 59 3.45 -8.94 2.47
C MET A 59 2.91 -8.97 3.89
N ASP A 60 3.69 -8.46 4.84
CA ASP A 60 3.27 -8.28 6.22
C ASP A 60 2.89 -6.81 6.45
N LEU A 61 1.69 -6.56 6.94
CA LEU A 61 1.30 -5.23 7.43
C LEU A 61 2.04 -4.94 8.74
N ILE A 62 2.89 -3.92 8.74
CA ILE A 62 3.59 -3.46 9.96
C ILE A 62 2.74 -2.41 10.65
N GLU A 63 2.30 -1.40 9.89
CA GLU A 63 1.57 -0.26 10.41
C GLU A 63 0.41 0.08 9.47
N PRO A 64 -0.83 0.20 9.97
CA PRO A 64 -1.94 0.71 9.18
C PRO A 64 -1.67 2.16 8.73
N PRO A 65 -2.41 2.70 7.75
CA PRO A 65 -2.22 4.10 7.39
C PRO A 65 -2.56 4.95 8.61
N ALA A 66 -1.87 6.08 8.78
CA ALA A 66 -2.29 7.07 9.76
C ALA A 66 -3.76 7.37 9.51
N ALA A 67 -4.59 7.26 10.54
CA ALA A 67 -5.97 7.67 10.45
C ALA A 67 -5.96 9.13 9.97
N GLU A 68 -6.55 9.41 8.81
CA GLU A 68 -6.75 10.80 8.43
C GLU A 68 -7.62 11.42 9.54
N GLU A 69 -7.07 12.38 10.29
CA GLU A 69 -7.88 13.28 11.10
C GLU A 69 -8.82 14.03 10.14
N GLY A 70 -9.95 13.42 9.79
CA GLY A 70 -10.87 13.99 8.80
C GLY A 70 -11.77 13.03 8.01
N ALA A 71 -11.84 11.74 8.32
CA ALA A 71 -12.91 10.90 7.77
C ALA A 71 -14.24 11.21 8.49
N SER A 72 -14.99 12.13 7.87
CA SER A 72 -16.35 12.61 8.16
C SER A 72 -17.19 11.83 9.17
N GLU A 73 -17.77 12.56 10.13
CA GLU A 73 -18.92 12.11 10.91
C GLU A 73 -20.00 11.51 9.98
N PRO A 74 -20.62 10.37 10.34
CA PRO A 74 -21.70 9.79 9.55
C PRO A 74 -22.97 10.64 9.73
N GLY A 75 -23.13 11.67 8.89
CA GLY A 75 -24.34 12.48 8.89
C GLY A 75 -24.19 13.84 8.22
N ASN A 76 -24.29 13.89 6.89
CA ASN A 76 -24.98 14.94 6.13
C ASN A 76 -24.63 14.85 4.64
N ALA A 77 -25.33 13.97 3.92
CA ALA A 77 -25.53 14.18 2.49
C ALA A 77 -26.83 14.99 2.33
N TYR A 78 -26.69 16.31 2.22
CA TYR A 78 -27.75 17.17 1.69
C TYR A 78 -27.96 16.82 0.22
N TYR A 79 -29.21 16.49 -0.15
CA TYR A 79 -29.65 16.48 -1.54
C TYR A 79 -29.66 17.94 -2.06
N GLY A 80 -28.98 18.17 -3.18
CA GLY A 80 -29.22 19.30 -4.08
C GLY A 80 -29.87 18.79 -5.35
#